data_AF-A0A6J4IYJ9-F1
#
_entry.id   AF-A0A6J4IYJ9-F1
#
_cell.length_a   1.000
_cell.length_b   1.000
_cell.length_c   1.000
_cell.angle_alpha   90.00
_cell.angle_beta   90.00
_cell.angle_gamma   90.00
#
_symmetry.space_group_name_H-M   'P 1'
#
loop_
_entity.id
_entity.type
_entity.pdbx_description
1 polymer ?
#
loop_
_entity_poly.entity_id
_entity_poly.type
_entity_poly.pdbx_seq_one_letter_code
_entity_poly.pdbx_strand_id
1 'polypeptide(L)'
;MRSYFPRIIVLLVAGALGLAGCGEEQAAPTSPSPAYVEPIEGTNLKRVVLVPRAVERLDIRTVEVRPATPQEMAGVTPAGQVGRTAVPFDA
;
A
#
# COMPACT_ATOMS: atom_id res chain seq x y z
N MET A 1 61.83 10.33 -29.45
CA MET A 1 60.70 9.54 -28.91
C MET A 1 60.15 10.12 -27.59
N ARG A 2 59.93 11.44 -27.50
CA ARG A 2 59.58 12.10 -26.22
C ARG A 2 58.24 12.86 -26.23
N SER A 3 57.53 12.85 -27.36
CA SER A 3 56.30 13.63 -27.58
C SER A 3 55.00 12.80 -27.63
N TYR A 4 55.11 11.48 -27.49
CA TYR A 4 53.95 10.56 -27.44
C TYR A 4 53.53 10.20 -26.01
N PHE A 5 54.45 10.36 -25.05
CA PHE A 5 54.20 10.06 -23.65
C PHE A 5 52.99 10.80 -23.06
N PRO A 6 52.80 12.12 -23.27
CA PRO A 6 51.64 12.81 -22.71
C PRO A 6 50.33 12.38 -23.37
N ARG A 7 50.36 11.94 -24.63
CA ARG A 7 49.16 11.50 -25.36
C ARG A 7 48.66 10.14 -24.88
N ILE A 8 49.59 9.24 -24.52
CA ILE A 8 49.24 7.92 -23.97
C ILE A 8 48.56 8.08 -22.60
N ILE A 9 49.05 8.99 -21.77
CA ILE A 9 48.46 9.25 -20.44
C ILE A 9 47.02 9.75 -20.56
N VAL A 10 46.76 10.68 -21.49
CA VAL A 10 45.41 11.23 -21.70
C VAL A 10 44.43 10.14 -22.15
N LEU A 11 44.85 9.25 -23.06
CA LEU A 11 44.01 8.12 -23.50
C LEU A 11 43.70 7.14 -22.36
N LEU A 12 44.69 6.88 -21.49
CA LEU A 12 44.53 5.99 -20.33
C LEU A 12 43.57 6.57 -19.30
N VAL A 13 43.66 7.87 -19.02
CA VAL A 13 42.75 8.57 -18.09
C VAL A 13 41.34 8.60 -18.66
N ALA A 14 41.16 8.93 -19.94
CA ALA A 14 39.84 8.95 -20.58
C ALA A 14 39.18 7.56 -20.59
N GLY A 15 39.96 6.50 -20.86
CA GLY A 15 39.47 5.12 -20.77
C GLY A 15 39.05 4.73 -19.35
N ALA A 16 39.88 5.05 -18.35
CA ALA A 16 39.59 4.73 -16.95
C ALA A 16 38.34 5.46 -16.43
N LEU A 17 38.13 6.73 -16.79
CA LEU A 17 36.91 7.46 -16.40
C LEU A 17 35.66 6.95 -17.12
N GLY A 18 35.79 6.52 -18.38
CA GLY A 18 34.67 5.94 -19.15
C GLY A 18 34.14 4.64 -18.54
N LEU A 19 35.03 3.80 -17.98
CA LEU A 19 34.62 2.56 -17.29
C LEU A 19 34.07 2.81 -15.88
N ALA A 20 34.50 3.88 -15.19
CA ALA A 20 34.00 4.21 -13.86
C ALA A 20 32.56 4.79 -13.87
N GLY A 21 32.09 5.32 -14.99
CA GLY A 21 30.74 5.88 -15.15
C GLY A 21 29.66 4.87 -15.53
N CYS A 22 30.04 3.71 -16.09
CA CYS A 22 29.16 2.56 -16.29
C CYS A 22 29.49 1.48 -15.25
N GLY A 23 29.47 1.86 -13.97
CA GLY A 23 29.33 0.87 -12.91
C GLY A 23 27.97 0.20 -13.08
N GLU A 24 27.95 -1.13 -13.01
CA GLU A 24 26.72 -1.93 -12.96
C GLU A 24 25.69 -1.20 -12.08
N GLU A 25 24.47 -1.02 -12.60
CA GLU A 25 23.35 -0.59 -11.78
C GLU A 25 23.20 -1.66 -10.70
N GLN A 26 23.83 -1.40 -9.57
CA GLN A 26 23.83 -2.27 -8.43
C GLN A 26 22.36 -2.34 -8.03
N ALA A 27 21.71 -3.45 -8.39
CA ALA A 27 20.31 -3.69 -8.16
C ALA A 27 20.00 -3.22 -6.74
N ALA A 28 19.26 -2.12 -6.64
CA ALA A 28 18.90 -1.57 -5.34
C ALA A 28 18.31 -2.74 -4.55
N PRO A 29 18.76 -2.97 -3.29
CA PRO A 29 18.30 -4.11 -2.53
C PRO A 29 16.78 -4.10 -2.58
N THR A 30 16.18 -5.15 -3.17
CA THR A 30 14.74 -5.26 -3.37
C THR A 30 14.08 -5.05 -2.02
N SER A 31 13.57 -3.84 -1.80
CA SER A 31 12.88 -3.52 -0.57
C SER A 31 11.64 -4.39 -0.54
N PRO A 32 11.35 -5.08 0.58
CA PRO A 32 10.18 -5.92 0.67
C PRO A 32 8.94 -5.09 0.34
N SER A 33 8.05 -5.64 -0.50
CA SER A 33 6.81 -4.97 -0.87
C SER A 33 6.06 -4.54 0.40
N PRO A 34 5.58 -3.29 0.49
CA PRO A 34 4.97 -2.78 1.71
C PRO A 34 3.61 -3.42 2.01
N ALA A 35 2.99 -4.03 1.00
CA ALA A 35 1.69 -4.66 1.09
C ALA A 35 1.50 -5.76 0.03
N TYR A 36 0.51 -6.62 0.26
CA TYR A 36 -0.03 -7.54 -0.74
C TYR A 36 -1.53 -7.76 -0.51
N VAL A 37 -2.20 -8.44 -1.45
CA VAL A 37 -3.65 -8.62 -1.44
C VAL A 37 -3.99 -10.10 -1.50
N GLU A 38 -4.89 -10.53 -0.61
CA GLU A 38 -5.43 -11.89 -0.54
C GLU A 38 -6.94 -11.86 -0.83
N PRO A 39 -7.49 -12.88 -1.52
CA PRO A 39 -8.93 -13.03 -1.64
C PRO A 39 -9.56 -13.40 -0.29
N ILE A 40 -10.84 -13.07 -0.10
CA ILE A 40 -11.63 -13.54 1.04
C ILE A 40 -12.63 -14.58 0.50
N GLU A 41 -12.44 -15.84 0.89
CA GLU A 41 -13.26 -16.97 0.45
C GLU A 41 -14.77 -16.72 0.60
N GLY A 42 -15.54 -17.08 -0.43
CA GLY A 42 -17.00 -16.91 -0.44
C GLY A 42 -17.50 -15.47 -0.54
N THR A 43 -16.62 -14.50 -0.78
CA THR A 43 -17.00 -13.09 -0.97
C THR A 43 -16.40 -12.50 -2.24
N ASN A 44 -16.96 -11.39 -2.72
CA ASN A 44 -16.34 -10.59 -3.78
C ASN A 44 -15.34 -9.54 -3.23
N LEU A 45 -14.93 -9.67 -1.96
CA LEU A 45 -14.05 -8.73 -1.27
C LEU A 45 -12.60 -9.22 -1.26
N LYS A 46 -11.67 -8.29 -1.04
CA LYS A 46 -10.23 -8.56 -0.94
C LYS A 46 -9.67 -8.07 0.40
N ARG A 47 -8.74 -8.83 0.97
CA ARG A 47 -7.97 -8.48 2.17
C ARG A 47 -6.64 -7.85 1.74
N VAL A 48 -6.36 -6.67 2.25
CA VAL A 48 -5.04 -6.03 2.08
C VAL A 48 -4.20 -6.34 3.32
N VAL A 49 -3.00 -6.87 3.12
CA VAL A 49 -2.06 -7.21 4.19
C VAL A 49 -0.85 -6.28 4.10
N LEU A 50 -0.58 -5.55 5.18
CA LEU A 50 0.57 -4.65 5.30
C LEU A 50 1.70 -5.34 6.05
N VAL A 51 2.94 -5.11 5.64
CA VAL A 51 4.11 -5.52 6.44
C VAL A 51 4.22 -4.63 7.70
N PRO A 52 4.78 -5.12 8.83
CA PRO A 52 4.85 -4.34 10.07
C PRO A 52 5.50 -2.95 9.91
N ARG A 53 6.58 -2.88 9.12
CA ARG A 53 7.26 -1.61 8.81
C ARG A 53 6.38 -0.61 8.07
N ALA A 54 5.42 -1.07 7.26
CA ALA A 54 4.49 -0.17 6.59
C ALA A 54 3.48 0.44 7.57
N VAL A 55 3.04 -0.33 8.56
CA VAL A 55 2.14 0.15 9.64
C VAL A 55 2.83 1.24 10.46
N GLU A 56 4.10 1.03 10.84
CA GLU A 56 4.92 2.00 11.57
C GLU A 56 5.09 3.32 10.79
N ARG A 57 5.45 3.23 9.51
CA ARG A 57 5.67 4.40 8.63
C ARG A 57 4.40 5.23 8.41
N LEU A 58 3.25 4.57 8.45
CA LEU A 58 1.94 5.20 8.24
C LEU A 58 1.29 5.68 9.56
N ASP A 59 1.91 5.41 10.72
CA ASP A 59 1.36 5.70 12.06
C ASP A 59 -0.11 5.26 12.20
N ILE A 60 -0.42 4.02 11.81
CA ILE A 60 -1.80 3.53 11.86
C ILE A 60 -2.25 3.39 13.32
N ARG A 61 -3.35 4.08 13.65
CA ARG A 61 -4.01 3.99 14.95
C ARG A 61 -5.39 3.39 14.80
N THR A 62 -5.76 2.50 15.71
CA THR A 62 -7.08 1.86 15.73
C THR A 62 -7.83 2.25 16.99
N VAL A 63 -9.14 2.17 16.91
CA VAL A 63 -10.04 2.32 18.05
C VAL A 63 -10.85 1.05 18.21
N GLU A 64 -11.20 0.73 19.45
CA GLU A 64 -12.05 -0.42 19.73
C GLU A 64 -13.47 -0.18 19.22
N VAL A 65 -13.97 -1.10 18.39
CA VAL A 65 -15.37 -1.10 17.99
C VAL A 65 -16.19 -1.74 19.09
N ARG A 66 -17.18 -1.02 19.62
CA ARG A 66 -18.12 -1.53 20.62
C ARG A 66 -19.50 -1.72 19.97
N PRO A 67 -20.26 -2.75 20.37
CA PRO A 67 -21.63 -2.89 19.92
C PRO A 67 -22.44 -1.69 20.41
N ALA A 68 -23.24 -1.10 19.50
CA ALA A 68 -24.14 -0.03 19.85
C ALA A 68 -25.13 -0.51 20.92
N THR A 69 -25.36 0.32 21.93
CA THR A 69 -26.39 0.00 22.93
C THR A 69 -27.78 0.24 22.32
N PRO A 70 -28.84 -0.46 22.77
CA PRO A 70 -30.21 -0.24 22.28
C PRO A 70 -30.67 1.22 22.40
N GLN A 71 -30.13 1.96 23.38
CA GLN A 71 -30.43 3.36 23.64
C GLN A 71 -29.79 4.30 22.60
N GLU A 72 -28.67 3.91 22.01
CA GLU A 72 -28.01 4.61 20.90
C GLU A 72 -28.76 4.38 19.56
N MET A 73 -29.30 3.17 19.39
CA MET A 73 -30.09 2.82 18.20
C MET A 73 -31.50 3.45 18.21
N ALA A 74 -32.03 3.81 19.39
CA ALA A 74 -33.37 4.42 19.52
C ALA A 74 -33.48 5.83 18.91
N GLY A 75 -32.35 6.51 18.66
CA GLY A 75 -32.30 7.79 17.93
C GLY A 75 -32.20 7.65 16.41
N VAL A 76 -31.94 6.44 15.89
CA VAL A 76 -31.79 6.18 14.46
C VAL A 76 -33.10 5.58 13.96
N THR A 77 -34.11 6.43 13.75
CA THR A 77 -35.29 6.01 12.98
C THR A 77 -34.87 6.03 11.50
N PRO A 78 -34.83 4.89 10.78
CA PRO A 78 -34.79 4.94 9.33
C PRO A 78 -36.10 5.59 8.88
N ALA A 79 -36.04 6.86 8.48
CA ALA A 79 -37.17 7.56 7.88
C ALA A 79 -37.60 6.78 6.63
N GLY A 80 -38.65 5.96 6.76
CA GLY A 80 -39.10 5.12 5.64
C GLY A 80 -40.01 3.92 5.93
N GLN A 81 -40.40 3.62 7.18
CA GLN A 81 -41.47 2.63 7.39
C GLN A 81 -42.85 3.27 7.25
N VAL A 82 -43.33 3.25 6.01
CA VAL A 82 -44.74 3.45 5.64
C VAL A 82 -45.57 2.46 6.47
N GLY A 83 -46.39 2.98 7.38
CA GLY A 83 -47.24 2.18 8.25
C GLY A 83 -48.16 1.28 7.43
N ARG A 84 -47.96 -0.04 7.53
CA ARG A 84 -48.94 -1.01 7.05
C ARG A 84 -50.01 -1.16 8.12
N THR A 85 -51.12 -0.44 7.96
CA THR A 85 -52.32 -0.71 8.74
C THR A 85 -52.86 -2.08 8.31
N ALA A 86 -52.76 -3.08 9.18
CA ALA A 86 -53.39 -4.38 8.97
C ALA A 86 -54.90 -4.22 9.13
N VAL A 87 -55.66 -4.51 8.07
CA VAL A 87 -57.12 -4.59 8.12
C VAL A 87 -57.46 -6.03 8.49
N PRO A 88 -58.14 -6.30 9.62
CA PRO A 88 -58.53 -7.66 9.98
C PRO A 88 -59.63 -8.14 9.03
N PHE A 89 -59.50 -9.39 8.56
CA PHE A 89 -60.52 -10.07 7.77
C PHE A 89 -61.33 -10.96 8.71
N ASP A 90 -62.59 -10.60 8.97
CA ASP A 90 -63.55 -11.48 9.65
C ASP A 90 -64.09 -12.52 8.66
N ALA A 91 -64.18 -13.78 9.11
CA ALA A 91 -64.61 -14.94 8.33
C ALA A 91 -66.11 -15.21 8.46
#